data_AF-A0A7C7V2S3-F1
#
_entry.id   AF-A0A7C7V2S3-F1
#
_cell.length_a   1.000
_cell.length_b   1.000
_cell.length_c   1.000
_cell.angle_alpha   90.00
_cell.angle_beta   90.00
_cell.angle_gamma   90.00
#
_symmetry.space_group_name_H-M   'P 1'
#
loop_
_entity.id
_entity.type
_entity.pdbx_description
1 polymer ?
#
loop_
_entity_poly.entity_id
_entity_poly.type
_entity_poly.pdbx_seq_one_letter_code
_entity_poly.pdbx_strand_id
1 'polypeptide(L)' 'MTEQSPVKDTDAAPVKATPAVPDTQKVTEVKHYTDRLFSFRCTRPASLRFRSGEFVM' A
#
# COMPACT_ATOMS: atom_id res chain seq x y z
N MET A 1 -25.80 -10.52 -16.54
CA MET A 1 -24.70 -11.23 -15.86
C MET A 1 -23.44 -10.69 -16.49
N THR A 2 -22.92 -9.57 -15.97
CA THR A 2 -21.79 -8.87 -16.60
C THR A 2 -20.51 -9.51 -16.10
N GLU A 3 -19.80 -10.17 -17.01
CA GLU A 3 -18.54 -10.84 -16.75
C GLU A 3 -17.43 -9.80 -16.49
N GLN A 4 -16.87 -9.80 -15.29
CA GLN A 4 -15.62 -9.08 -15.03
C GLN A 4 -14.45 -9.98 -15.46
N SER A 5 -13.86 -9.67 -16.60
CA SER A 5 -12.58 -10.25 -17.02
C SER A 5 -11.47 -9.88 -16.03
N PRO A 6 -10.59 -10.82 -15.63
CA PRO A 6 -9.51 -10.52 -14.70
C PRO A 6 -8.47 -9.64 -15.41
N VAL A 7 -8.22 -8.45 -14.85
CA VAL A 7 -7.12 -7.58 -15.29
C VAL A 7 -5.81 -8.30 -14.93
N LYS A 8 -5.01 -8.56 -15.96
CA LYS A 8 -3.75 -9.30 -15.87
C LYS A 8 -2.81 -8.67 -14.85
N ASP A 9 -2.21 -9.54 -14.01
CA ASP A 9 -1.05 -9.23 -13.19
C ASP A 9 0.01 -8.58 -14.08
N THR A 10 0.32 -7.31 -13.78
CA THR A 10 1.37 -6.58 -14.48
C THR A 10 2.71 -7.06 -13.93
N ASP A 11 3.45 -7.73 -14.83
CA ASP A 11 4.85 -8.11 -14.72
C ASP A 11 5.67 -7.01 -14.03
N ALA A 12 6.36 -7.37 -12.94
CA ALA A 12 7.15 -6.46 -12.13
C ALA A 12 8.42 -6.04 -12.87
N ALA A 13 8.34 -4.93 -13.61
CA ALA A 13 9.50 -4.23 -14.13
C ALA A 13 10.45 -3.82 -12.98
N PRO A 14 11.77 -3.80 -13.19
CA PRO A 14 12.73 -3.51 -12.12
C PRO A 14 12.50 -2.09 -11.62
N VAL A 15 12.23 -1.97 -10.32
CA VAL A 15 11.94 -0.70 -9.66
C VAL A 15 13.19 0.17 -9.76
N LYS A 16 13.18 1.15 -10.68
CA LYS A 16 14.16 2.25 -10.70
C LYS A 16 14.21 2.81 -9.29
N ALA A 17 15.42 2.94 -8.73
CA ALA A 17 15.64 3.43 -7.37
C ALA A 17 14.87 4.75 -7.17
N THR A 18 13.78 4.66 -6.41
CA THR A 18 13.03 5.83 -5.95
C THR A 18 14.02 6.73 -5.21
N PRO A 19 14.02 8.05 -5.45
CA PRO A 19 14.80 8.98 -4.64
C PRO A 19 14.57 8.64 -3.17
N ALA A 20 15.65 8.37 -2.43
CA ALA A 20 15.58 7.91 -1.06
C ALA A 20 15.04 9.02 -0.15
N VAL A 21 13.72 9.18 -0.14
CA VAL A 21 13.03 9.94 0.90
C VAL A 21 13.16 9.10 2.17
N PRO A 22 13.70 9.65 3.28
CA PRO A 22 14.09 8.86 4.45
C PRO A 22 12.94 8.04 5.05
N ASP A 23 11.69 8.46 4.84
CA ASP A 23 10.50 7.81 5.39
C ASP A 23 9.77 6.88 4.41
N THR A 24 10.39 6.50 3.28
CA THR A 24 9.76 5.61 2.30
C THR A 24 9.39 4.26 2.92
N GLN A 25 8.09 3.95 3.03
CA GLN A 25 7.57 2.68 3.53
C GLN A 25 7.05 1.80 2.40
N LYS A 26 7.19 0.47 2.56
CA LYS A 26 6.68 -0.51 1.60
C LYS A 26 5.28 -0.95 2.00
N VAL A 27 4.36 -1.01 1.04
CA VAL A 27 3.04 -1.63 1.23
C VAL A 27 3.21 -3.14 1.27
N THR A 28 2.63 -3.80 2.28
CA THR A 28 2.73 -5.24 2.51
C THR A 28 1.43 -5.99 2.23
N GLU A 29 0.28 -5.31 2.33
CA GLU A 29 -1.04 -5.91 2.11
C GLU A 29 -2.00 -4.84 1.62
N VAL A 30 -2.89 -5.22 0.70
CA VAL A 30 -4.01 -4.40 0.23
C VAL A 30 -5.27 -5.26 0.28
N LYS A 31 -6.34 -4.73 0.88
CA LYS A 31 -7.65 -5.37 0.97
C LYS A 31 -8.72 -4.40 0.49
N HIS A 32 -9.44 -4.80 -0.55
CA HIS A 32 -10.62 -4.09 -1.04
C HIS A 32 -11.87 -4.62 -0.35
N TYR A 33 -12.73 -3.73 0.15
CA TYR A 33 -14.04 -4.08 0.70
C TYR A 33 -15.15 -3.80 -0.31
N THR A 34 -15.06 -2.67 -1.02
CA THR A 34 -15.96 -2.27 -2.11
C THR A 34 -15.17 -1.50 -3.16
N ASP A 35 -15.82 -1.08 -4.23
CA ASP A 35 -15.24 -0.24 -5.29
C ASP A 35 -14.71 1.11 -4.78
N ARG A 36 -15.12 1.55 -3.58
CA ARG A 36 -14.75 2.85 -3.01
C ARG A 36 -14.05 2.76 -1.65
N LEU A 37 -13.94 1.56 -1.07
CA LEU A 37 -13.36 1.36 0.26
C LEU A 37 -12.30 0.26 0.21
N PHE A 38 -11.10 0.59 0.67
CA PHE A 38 -9.98 -0.34 0.80
C PHE A 38 -9.16 0.00 2.05
N SER A 39 -8.37 -0.96 2.52
CA SER A 39 -7.36 -0.78 3.56
C SER A 39 -6.03 -1.32 3.08
N PHE A 40 -4.92 -0.77 3.58
CA PHE A 40 -3.60 -1.29 3.31
C PHE A 40 -2.77 -1.36 4.60
N ARG A 41 -1.72 -2.16 4.57
CA ARG A 41 -0.69 -2.23 5.60
C ARG A 41 0.65 -1.85 5.00
N CYS A 42 1.49 -1.15 5.76
CA CYS A 42 2.83 -0.80 5.37
C CYS A 42 3.85 -1.17 6.45
N THR A 43 5.13 -1.14 6.09
CA THR A 43 6.22 -1.22 7.07
C THR A 43 6.15 -0.03 8.03
N ARG A 44 6.41 -0.29 9.31
CA ARG A 44 6.45 0.75 10.35
C ARG A 44 7.90 1.12 10.65
N PRO A 45 8.30 2.40 10.54
CA PRO A 45 9.62 2.84 11.00
C PRO A 45 9.83 2.53 12.48
N ALA A 46 11.01 2.06 12.85
CA ALA A 46 11.32 1.68 14.23
C ALA A 46 11.27 2.87 15.21
N SER A 47 11.43 4.11 14.73
CA SER A 47 11.30 5.34 15.51
C SER A 47 9.86 5.83 15.67
N LEU A 48 8.94 5.43 14.78
CA LEU A 48 7.56 5.94 14.78
C LEU A 48 6.78 5.34 15.96
N ARG A 49 6.38 6.19 16.90
CA ARG A 49 5.54 5.87 18.07
C ARG A 49 4.27 6.71 18.00
N PHE A 50 3.13 6.12 18.31
CA PHE A 50 1.83 6.77 18.31
C PHE A 50 0.94 6.10 19.36
N ARG A 51 -0.08 6.82 19.81
CA ARG A 51 -1.15 6.27 20.64
C ARG A 51 -2.36 5.93 19.79
N SER A 52 -3.15 4.97 20.24
CA SER A 52 -4.38 4.56 19.54
C SER A 52 -5.30 5.76 19.33
N GLY A 53 -5.65 6.03 18.08
CA GLY A 53 -6.51 7.17 17.67
C GLY A 53 -5.77 8.35 17.05
N GLU A 54 -4.43 8.38 17.07
CA GLU A 54 -3.64 9.40 16.37
C GLU A 54 -3.53 9.09 14.86
N PHE A 55 -3.40 10.14 14.04
CA PHE A 55 -3.18 10.03 12.59
C PHE A 55 -1.85 10.67 12.19
N VAL A 56 -1.25 10.18 11.11
CA VAL A 56 0.06 10.62 10.59
C VAL A 56 -0.06 10.89 9.09
N MET A 57 0.74 11.84 8.60
CA MET A 57 0.89 12.16 7.18
C MET A 57 1.95 11.30 6.51
#